data_AF-A0A135VN77-F1
#
_entry.id   AF-A0A135VN77-F1
#
_cell.length_a   1.000
_cell.length_b   1.000
_cell.length_c   1.000
_cell.angle_alpha   90.00
_cell.angle_beta   90.00
_cell.angle_gamma   90.00
#
_symmetry.space_group_name_H-M   'P 1'
#
loop_
_entity.id
_entity.type
_entity.pdbx_description
1 polymer ?
#
loop_
_entity_poly.entity_id
_entity_poly.type
_entity_poly.pdbx_seq_one_letter_code
_entity_poly.pdbx_strand_id
1 'polypeptide(L)'
;MYREELHLPEDSKWPSIFTLLIGNAYLIVGVVQVLSSLQWITPIIGFSDLIGGFLLIIIASVFLTGVKPLLENNKEGYAFVAVGYILAALLFALQILVILTNGLGWFLRFEDWIAWNIGNDITPSLWMFVILMTGTGSLWVIGNMRDRIMGVTEEGSQE
;
A
#
# COMPACT_ATOMS: atom_id res chain seq x y z
N MET A 1 20.28 -20.74 21.03
CA MET A 1 20.93 -21.41 19.89
C MET A 1 19.85 -21.68 18.83
N TYR A 2 19.38 -20.63 18.17
CA TYR A 2 18.50 -20.65 16.98
C TYR A 2 18.76 -19.33 16.27
N ARG A 3 19.89 -19.30 15.57
CA ARG A 3 20.28 -18.20 14.68
C ARG A 3 20.42 -18.85 13.30
N GLU A 4 19.37 -19.52 12.85
CA GLU A 4 19.26 -19.96 11.46
C GLU A 4 19.09 -18.71 10.61
N GLU A 5 20.21 -18.39 9.98
CA GLU A 5 20.47 -17.55 8.83
C GLU A 5 19.27 -17.48 7.89
N LEU A 6 18.39 -16.52 8.18
CA LEU A 6 17.59 -15.92 7.13
C LEU A 6 18.59 -15.16 6.26
N HIS A 7 19.07 -15.78 5.18
CA HIS A 7 19.83 -15.12 4.11
C HIS A 7 18.94 -14.07 3.45
N LEU A 8 18.73 -12.97 4.17
CA LEU A 8 18.22 -11.73 3.61
C LEU A 8 19.39 -11.13 2.82
N PRO A 9 19.17 -10.67 1.57
CA PRO A 9 20.21 -10.00 0.81
C PRO A 9 20.78 -8.83 1.65
N GLU A 10 21.99 -8.99 2.19
CA GLU A 10 22.53 -8.21 3.32
C GLU A 10 22.91 -6.76 2.98
N ASP A 11 22.73 -6.31 1.74
CA ASP A 11 23.07 -4.94 1.29
C ASP A 11 22.06 -4.36 0.29
N SER A 12 20.81 -4.80 0.38
CA SER A 12 19.78 -4.36 -0.55
C SER A 12 19.10 -3.09 -0.03
N LYS A 13 19.48 -1.91 -0.54
CA LYS A 13 18.77 -0.62 -0.26
C LYS A 13 17.34 -0.58 -0.83
N TRP A 14 16.93 -1.62 -1.55
CA TRP A 14 15.65 -1.72 -2.24
C TRP A 14 14.42 -1.63 -1.34
N PRO A 15 14.35 -2.28 -0.16
CA PRO A 15 13.21 -2.15 0.75
C PRO A 15 13.02 -0.72 1.25
N SER A 16 14.12 -0.01 1.52
CA SER A 16 14.08 1.40 1.96
C SER A 16 13.55 2.31 0.84
N ILE A 17 14.04 2.13 -0.38
CA ILE A 17 13.58 2.90 -1.55
C ILE A 17 12.10 2.63 -1.82
N PHE A 18 11.68 1.37 -1.81
CA PHE A 18 10.28 1.01 -2.00
C PHE A 18 9.38 1.62 -0.92
N THR A 19 9.78 1.49 0.34
CA THR A 19 9.04 2.04 1.49
C THR A 19 8.93 3.57 1.38
N LEU A 20 10.00 4.25 0.95
CA LEU A 20 9.99 5.69 0.72
C LEU A 20 9.03 6.08 -0.41
N LEU A 21 9.05 5.35 -1.54
CA LEU A 21 8.17 5.63 -2.68
C LEU A 21 6.69 5.42 -2.33
N ILE A 22 6.36 4.30 -1.70
CA ILE A 22 5.00 4.01 -1.24
C ILE A 22 4.55 5.04 -0.20
N GLY A 23 5.39 5.32 0.80
CA GLY A 23 5.08 6.32 1.82
C GLY A 23 4.77 7.69 1.22
N ASN A 24 5.57 8.15 0.25
CA ASN A 24 5.31 9.40 -0.45
C ASN A 24 4.04 9.36 -1.30
N ALA A 25 3.77 8.24 -2.00
CA ALA A 25 2.55 8.10 -2.78
C ALA A 25 1.30 8.20 -1.90
N TYR A 26 1.26 7.48 -0.76
CA TYR A 26 0.19 7.58 0.22
C TYR A 26 0.05 9.00 0.79
N LEU A 27 1.17 9.69 1.05
CA LEU A 27 1.16 11.04 1.58
C LEU A 27 0.54 12.03 0.59
N ILE A 28 1.03 12.03 -0.66
CA ILE A 28 0.58 12.95 -1.71
C ILE A 28 -0.91 12.74 -1.95
N VAL A 29 -1.33 11.49 -2.13
CA VAL A 29 -2.74 11.15 -2.40
C VAL A 29 -3.63 11.53 -1.22
N GLY A 30 -3.21 11.22 0.02
CA GLY A 30 -3.93 11.60 1.22
C GLY A 30 -4.09 13.12 1.38
N VAL A 31 -3.01 13.88 1.14
CA VAL A 31 -3.06 15.35 1.16
C VAL A 31 -4.01 15.89 0.08
N VAL A 32 -3.92 15.40 -1.16
CA VAL A 32 -4.82 15.82 -2.24
C VAL A 32 -6.28 15.51 -1.88
N GLN A 33 -6.55 14.36 -1.27
CA GLN A 33 -7.89 13.99 -0.82
C GLN A 33 -8.42 14.90 0.29
N VAL A 34 -7.60 15.22 1.29
CA VAL A 34 -7.98 16.20 2.32
C VAL A 34 -8.28 17.56 1.69
N LEU A 35 -7.40 18.07 0.82
CA LEU A 35 -7.60 19.37 0.17
C LEU A 35 -8.86 19.41 -0.72
N SER A 36 -9.12 18.33 -1.46
CA SER A 36 -10.32 18.19 -2.31
C SER A 36 -11.59 18.13 -1.45
N SER A 37 -11.60 17.34 -0.38
CA SER A 37 -12.75 17.20 0.53
C SER A 37 -13.08 18.50 1.29
N LEU A 38 -12.07 19.32 1.60
CA LEU A 38 -12.24 20.65 2.19
C LEU A 38 -12.60 21.75 1.18
N GLN A 39 -12.72 21.40 -0.12
CA GLN A 39 -13.00 22.34 -1.21
C GLN A 39 -11.95 23.47 -1.33
N TRP A 40 -10.72 23.22 -0.88
CA TRP A 40 -9.59 24.15 -1.05
C TRP A 40 -8.96 24.05 -2.45
N ILE A 41 -9.22 22.93 -3.13
CA ILE A 41 -8.90 22.71 -4.55
C ILE A 41 -10.17 22.29 -5.28
N THR A 42 -10.11 22.24 -6.61
CA THR A 42 -11.20 21.72 -7.44
C THR A 42 -11.62 20.32 -6.98
N PRO A 43 -12.92 20.07 -6.75
CA PRO A 43 -13.38 18.74 -6.34
C PRO A 43 -12.99 17.67 -7.35
N ILE A 44 -12.30 16.64 -6.86
CA ILE A 44 -11.91 15.47 -7.65
C ILE A 44 -12.89 14.34 -7.32
N ILE A 45 -13.41 13.67 -8.34
CA ILE A 45 -14.32 12.53 -8.18
C ILE A 45 -13.61 11.44 -7.36
N GLY A 46 -14.28 10.91 -6.34
CA GLY A 46 -13.72 9.90 -5.41
C GLY A 46 -12.85 10.47 -4.28
N PHE A 47 -12.55 11.78 -4.28
CA PHE A 47 -11.72 12.45 -3.26
C PHE A 47 -12.57 13.28 -2.28
N SER A 48 -13.81 12.88 -2.03
CA SER A 48 -14.74 13.55 -1.12
C SER A 48 -14.62 13.09 0.33
N ASP A 49 -13.97 11.94 0.59
CA ASP A 49 -13.85 11.38 1.93
C ASP A 49 -12.66 11.99 2.70
N LEU A 50 -12.97 12.93 3.59
CA LEU A 50 -11.98 13.60 4.45
C LEU A 50 -11.27 12.61 5.38
N ILE A 51 -12.01 11.68 5.98
CA ILE A 51 -11.46 10.71 6.95
C ILE A 51 -10.54 9.73 6.24
N GLY A 52 -10.95 9.22 5.08
CA GLY A 52 -10.11 8.40 4.21
C GLY A 52 -8.79 9.10 3.86
N GLY A 53 -8.83 10.39 3.53
CA GLY A 53 -7.64 11.20 3.28
C GLY A 53 -6.68 11.27 4.48
N PHE A 54 -7.19 11.50 5.69
CA PHE A 54 -6.37 11.46 6.91
C PHE A 54 -5.77 10.08 7.20
N LEU A 55 -6.54 9.01 6.99
CA LEU A 55 -6.04 7.65 7.18
C LEU A 55 -4.90 7.31 6.21
N LEU A 56 -4.96 7.81 4.96
CA LEU A 56 -3.85 7.69 4.01
C LEU A 56 -2.58 8.40 4.50
N ILE A 57 -2.72 9.59 5.10
CA ILE A 57 -1.59 10.34 5.70
C ILE A 57 -0.99 9.59 6.90
N ILE A 58 -1.83 8.95 7.72
CA ILE A 58 -1.36 8.12 8.84
C ILE A 58 -0.58 6.91 8.30
N ILE A 59 -1.12 6.19 7.31
CA ILE A 59 -0.43 5.07 6.65
C ILE A 59 0.91 5.53 6.06
N ALA A 60 0.93 6.68 5.38
CA ALA A 60 2.15 7.27 4.85
C ALA A 60 3.19 7.53 5.93
N SER A 61 2.77 8.10 7.06
CA SER A 61 3.65 8.40 8.19
C SER A 61 4.29 7.14 8.76
N VAL A 62 3.54 6.04 8.86
CA VAL A 62 4.05 4.74 9.28
C VAL A 62 5.11 4.20 8.32
N PHE A 63 4.83 4.20 7.01
CA PHE A 63 5.83 3.78 6.01
C PHE A 63 7.08 4.66 6.05
N LEU A 64 6.93 5.98 6.05
CA LEU A 64 8.06 6.92 6.07
C LEU A 64 8.92 6.80 7.33
N THR A 65 8.29 6.48 8.48
CA THR A 65 9.03 6.20 9.72
C THR A 65 9.93 4.97 9.59
N GLY A 66 9.50 3.95 8.82
CA GLY A 66 10.28 2.74 8.55
C GLY A 66 11.51 2.95 7.66
N VAL A 67 11.59 4.05 6.91
CA VAL A 67 12.69 4.29 5.95
C VAL A 67 14.04 4.40 6.64
N LYS A 68 14.14 5.21 7.70
CA LYS A 68 15.41 5.44 8.40
C LYS A 68 15.96 4.14 9.02
N PRO A 69 15.18 3.37 9.82
CA PRO A 69 15.66 2.09 10.35
C PRO A 69 16.04 1.08 9.26
N LEU A 70 15.33 1.04 8.12
CA LEU A 70 15.70 0.17 6.99
C LEU A 70 17.04 0.57 6.35
N LEU A 71 17.33 1.88 6.22
CA LEU A 71 18.63 2.36 5.75
C LEU A 71 19.78 2.02 6.71
N GLU A 72 19.48 1.91 8.00
CA GLU A 72 20.43 1.52 9.05
C GLU A 72 20.54 -0.02 9.21
N ASN A 73 19.91 -0.81 8.33
CA ASN A 73 19.82 -2.28 8.41
C ASN A 73 19.24 -2.78 9.75
N ASN A 74 18.44 -1.95 10.43
CA ASN A 74 17.76 -2.33 11.66
C ASN A 74 16.49 -3.12 11.34
N LYS A 75 16.36 -4.29 11.96
CA LYS A 75 15.19 -5.19 11.81
C LYS A 75 13.87 -4.51 12.19
N GLU A 76 13.90 -3.49 13.05
CA GLU A 76 12.72 -2.69 13.41
C GLU A 76 12.07 -1.99 12.20
N GLY A 77 12.84 -1.67 11.16
CA GLY A 77 12.32 -1.05 9.94
C GLY A 77 11.27 -1.91 9.24
N TYR A 78 11.45 -3.23 9.25
CA TYR A 78 10.48 -4.17 8.69
C TYR A 78 9.17 -4.21 9.49
N ALA A 79 9.21 -3.92 10.79
CA ALA A 79 8.00 -3.85 11.60
C ALA A 79 7.11 -2.67 11.18
N PHE A 80 7.70 -1.49 10.92
CA PHE A 80 6.96 -0.33 10.39
C PHE A 80 6.33 -0.63 9.03
N VAL A 81 7.07 -1.29 8.14
CA VAL A 81 6.53 -1.72 6.84
C VAL A 81 5.33 -2.64 7.04
N ALA A 82 5.45 -3.67 7.90
CA ALA A 82 4.35 -4.59 8.18
C ALA A 82 3.11 -3.88 8.75
N VAL A 83 3.28 -2.95 9.70
CA VAL A 83 2.18 -2.14 10.24
C VAL A 83 1.54 -1.29 9.14
N GLY A 84 2.34 -0.69 8.25
CA GLY A 84 1.85 0.05 7.09
C GLY A 84 0.95 -0.80 6.18
N TYR A 85 1.34 -2.04 5.88
CA TYR A 85 0.49 -2.99 5.13
C TYR A 85 -0.79 -3.33 5.87
N ILE A 86 -0.71 -3.60 7.18
CA ILE A 86 -1.90 -3.94 7.99
C ILE A 86 -2.89 -2.78 7.96
N LEU A 87 -2.43 -1.55 8.18
CA LEU A 87 -3.31 -0.38 8.14
C LEU A 87 -3.92 -0.15 6.75
N ALA A 88 -3.12 -0.30 5.69
CA ALA A 88 -3.60 -0.18 4.32
C ALA A 88 -4.63 -1.27 3.96
N ALA A 89 -4.41 -2.50 4.40
CA ALA A 89 -5.32 -3.63 4.18
C ALA A 89 -6.63 -3.46 4.95
N LEU A 90 -6.57 -2.99 6.20
CA LEU A 90 -7.76 -2.69 7.00
C LEU A 90 -8.60 -1.60 6.33
N LEU A 91 -7.96 -0.53 5.85
CA LEU A 91 -8.64 0.55 5.16
C LEU A 91 -9.28 0.07 3.84
N PHE A 92 -8.56 -0.75 3.07
CA PHE A 92 -9.11 -1.38 1.87
C PHE A 92 -10.32 -2.27 2.17
N ALA A 93 -10.21 -3.15 3.17
CA ALA A 93 -11.31 -4.03 3.57
C ALA A 93 -12.55 -3.24 4.00
N LEU A 94 -12.35 -2.12 4.72
CA LEU A 94 -13.43 -1.21 5.08
C LEU A 94 -14.10 -0.62 3.85
N GLN A 95 -13.33 -0.19 2.83
CA GLN A 95 -13.90 0.33 1.58
C GLN A 95 -14.69 -0.71 0.80
N ILE A 96 -14.22 -1.96 0.76
CA ILE A 96 -14.98 -3.06 0.18
C ILE A 96 -16.31 -3.26 0.92
N LEU A 97 -16.30 -3.19 2.26
CA LEU A 97 -17.51 -3.31 3.06
C LEU A 97 -18.51 -2.16 2.79
N VAL A 98 -18.02 -0.93 2.61
CA VAL A 98 -18.85 0.23 2.22
C VAL A 98 -19.50 0.00 0.86
N ILE A 99 -18.73 -0.40 -0.15
CA ILE A 99 -19.24 -0.71 -1.50
C ILE A 99 -20.28 -1.82 -1.45
N LEU A 100 -20.03 -2.89 -0.68
CA LEU A 100 -20.98 -3.99 -0.53
C LEU A 100 -22.28 -3.54 0.14
N THR A 101 -22.17 -2.72 1.19
CA THR A 101 -23.35 -2.18 1.90
C THR A 101 -24.17 -1.28 0.97
N ASN A 102 -23.51 -0.39 0.24
CA ASN A 102 -24.18 0.50 -0.72
C ASN A 102 -24.81 -0.28 -1.89
N GLY A 103 -24.09 -1.26 -2.42
CA GLY A 103 -24.59 -2.14 -3.47
C GLY A 103 -25.78 -2.99 -3.02
N LEU A 104 -25.79 -3.44 -1.76
CA LEU A 104 -26.93 -4.13 -1.16
C LEU A 104 -28.14 -3.18 -1.02
N GLY A 105 -27.93 -1.95 -0.56
CA GLY A 105 -28.98 -0.92 -0.47
C GLY A 105 -29.60 -0.62 -1.84
N TRP A 106 -28.76 -0.51 -2.88
CA TRP A 106 -29.21 -0.35 -4.26
C TRP A 106 -30.01 -1.57 -4.76
N PHE A 107 -29.52 -2.78 -4.50
CA PHE A 107 -30.19 -4.04 -4.88
C PHE A 107 -31.57 -4.19 -4.23
N LEU A 108 -31.69 -3.83 -2.95
CA LEU A 108 -32.94 -3.85 -2.19
C LEU A 108 -33.86 -2.65 -2.49
N ARG A 109 -33.42 -1.71 -3.34
CA ARG A 109 -34.15 -0.50 -3.73
C ARG A 109 -34.54 0.40 -2.57
N PHE A 110 -33.66 0.56 -1.58
CA PHE A 110 -33.84 1.56 -0.54
C PHE A 110 -33.76 2.97 -1.13
N GLU A 111 -34.62 3.87 -0.66
CA GLU A 111 -34.82 5.21 -1.23
C GLU A 111 -33.50 5.99 -1.41
N ASP A 112 -32.64 5.97 -0.40
CA ASP A 112 -31.38 6.73 -0.42
C ASP A 112 -30.31 6.13 -1.37
N TRP A 113 -30.49 4.89 -1.83
CA TRP A 113 -29.52 4.16 -2.66
C TRP A 113 -29.97 3.96 -4.10
N ILE A 114 -31.17 4.38 -4.50
CA ILE A 114 -31.68 4.16 -5.87
C ILE A 114 -30.76 4.77 -6.94
N ALA A 115 -30.17 5.94 -6.65
CA ALA A 115 -29.27 6.65 -7.56
C ALA A 115 -27.78 6.28 -7.35
N TRP A 116 -27.48 5.27 -6.52
CA TRP A 116 -26.11 4.88 -6.24
C TRP A 116 -25.39 4.38 -7.50
N ASN A 117 -24.12 4.74 -7.62
CA ASN A 117 -23.22 4.29 -8.66
C ASN A 117 -21.87 3.95 -8.03
N ILE A 118 -21.29 2.82 -8.43
CA ILE A 118 -20.00 2.34 -7.92
C ILE A 118 -18.86 3.36 -8.07
N GLY A 119 -18.90 4.22 -9.10
CA GLY A 119 -17.90 5.26 -9.34
C GLY A 119 -17.77 6.26 -8.21
N ASN A 120 -18.82 6.45 -7.40
CA ASN A 120 -18.77 7.33 -6.23
C ASN A 120 -17.94 6.72 -5.08
N ASP A 121 -17.81 5.40 -5.05
CA ASP A 121 -17.10 4.67 -3.99
C ASP A 121 -15.68 4.24 -4.41
N ILE A 122 -15.27 4.53 -5.65
CA ILE A 122 -13.87 4.36 -6.10
C ILE A 122 -13.02 5.48 -5.50
N THR A 123 -12.67 5.29 -4.23
CA THR A 123 -11.90 6.23 -3.43
C THR A 123 -10.41 5.87 -3.43
N PRO A 124 -9.51 6.82 -3.11
CA PRO A 124 -8.08 6.54 -3.02
C PRO A 124 -7.68 5.47 -2.02
N SER A 125 -8.39 5.35 -0.92
CA SER A 125 -8.27 4.25 0.04
C SER A 125 -8.43 2.86 -0.59
N LEU A 126 -9.24 2.73 -1.65
CA LEU A 126 -9.43 1.47 -2.37
C LEU A 126 -8.27 1.17 -3.31
N TRP A 127 -7.98 2.08 -4.25
CA TRP A 127 -7.01 1.77 -5.31
C TRP A 127 -5.55 1.88 -4.85
N MET A 128 -5.23 2.66 -3.81
CA MET A 128 -3.87 2.74 -3.26
C MET A 128 -3.38 1.39 -2.73
N PHE A 129 -4.26 0.63 -2.08
CA PHE A 129 -3.90 -0.71 -1.60
C PHE A 129 -3.67 -1.70 -2.75
N VAL A 130 -4.46 -1.61 -3.82
CA VAL A 130 -4.26 -2.42 -5.03
C VAL A 130 -2.88 -2.12 -5.64
N ILE A 131 -2.53 -0.83 -5.78
CA ILE A 131 -1.22 -0.41 -6.26
C ILE A 131 -0.09 -0.92 -5.35
N LEU A 132 -0.26 -0.81 -4.03
CA LEU A 132 0.69 -1.33 -3.06
C LEU A 132 0.94 -2.82 -3.29
N MET A 133 -0.12 -3.63 -3.34
CA MET A 133 -0.01 -5.09 -3.54
C MET A 133 0.63 -5.45 -4.88
N THR A 134 0.26 -4.77 -5.96
CA THR A 134 0.87 -4.99 -7.29
C THR A 134 2.34 -4.59 -7.30
N GLY A 135 2.71 -3.47 -6.66
CA GLY A 135 4.10 -3.03 -6.57
C GLY A 135 4.97 -4.04 -5.83
N THR A 136 4.49 -4.56 -4.70
CA THR A 136 5.19 -5.57 -3.89
C THR A 136 5.28 -6.91 -4.61
N GLY A 137 4.18 -7.38 -5.21
CA GLY A 137 4.18 -8.60 -6.00
C GLY A 137 5.16 -8.54 -7.17
N SER A 138 5.24 -7.41 -7.86
CA SER A 138 6.19 -7.20 -8.96
C SER A 138 7.64 -7.30 -8.50
N LEU A 139 7.98 -6.70 -7.35
CA LEU A 139 9.32 -6.78 -6.78
C LEU A 139 9.70 -8.21 -6.37
N TRP A 140 8.75 -8.96 -5.80
CA TRP A 140 8.97 -10.36 -5.43
C TRP A 140 9.25 -11.23 -6.67
N VAL A 141 8.47 -11.07 -7.75
CA VAL A 141 8.68 -11.80 -9.01
C VAL A 141 10.05 -11.48 -9.63
N ILE A 142 10.44 -10.20 -9.65
CA ILE A 142 11.75 -9.77 -10.18
C ILE A 142 12.90 -10.35 -9.34
N GLY A 143 12.79 -10.36 -8.00
CA GLY A 143 13.77 -10.97 -7.11
C GLY A 143 13.95 -12.46 -7.39
N ASN A 144 12.85 -13.20 -7.48
CA ASN A 144 12.87 -14.63 -7.77
C ASN A 144 13.47 -14.97 -9.15
N MET A 145 13.21 -14.13 -10.17
CA MET A 145 13.83 -14.31 -11.50
C MET A 145 15.34 -14.08 -11.46
N ARG A 146 15.79 -13.05 -10.74
CA ARG A 146 17.22 -12.73 -10.59
C ARG A 146 17.97 -13.87 -9.89
N ASP A 147 17.40 -14.40 -8.81
CA ASP A 147 18.05 -15.45 -8.02
C ASP A 147 18.14 -16.76 -8.83
N ARG A 148 17.16 -17.05 -9.70
CA ARG A 148 17.24 -18.17 -10.66
C ARG A 148 18.33 -18.00 -11.72
N ILE A 149 18.54 -16.78 -12.23
CA ILE A 149 19.57 -16.52 -13.24
C ILE A 149 20.97 -16.58 -12.63
N MET A 150 21.15 -16.00 -11.43
CA MET A 150 22.45 -15.97 -10.77
C MET A 150 22.82 -17.32 -10.13
N GLY A 151 21.85 -18.08 -9.59
CA GLY A 151 22.08 -19.43 -9.07
C GLY A 151 22.50 -20.45 -10.15
N VAL A 152 22.04 -20.29 -11.39
CA VAL A 152 22.47 -21.13 -12.52
C VAL A 152 23.94 -20.86 -12.92
N THR A 153 24.51 -19.73 -12.49
CA THR A 153 25.89 -19.38 -12.87
C THR A 153 26.95 -20.01 -11.95
N GLU A 154 26.59 -20.37 -10.71
CA GLU A 154 27.55 -20.94 -9.74
C GLU A 154 27.79 -22.45 -9.93
N GLU A 155 26.80 -23.21 -10.42
CA GLU A 155 26.94 -24.66 -10.65
C GLU A 155 27.71 -25.01 -11.94
N GLY A 156 27.89 -24.06 -12.87
CA GLY A 156 28.56 -24.29 -14.16
C GLY A 156 30.08 -24.11 -14.17
N SER A 157 30.73 -23.86 -13.03
CA SER A 157 32.20 -23.64 -12.96
C SER A 157 32.98 -24.74 -12.23
N GLN A 158 32.32 -25.84 -11.85
CA GLN A 158 32.95 -26.99 -11.19
C GLN A 158 33.02 -28.27 -12.05
N GLU A 159 32.79 -28.16 -13.37
CA GLU A 159 33.12 -29.24 -14.31
C GLU A 159 34.43 -28.98 -15.07
#